data_AF-K2NME7-F1
#
_entry.id   AF-K2NME7-F1
#
_cell.length_a   1.000
_cell.length_b   1.000
_cell.length_c   1.000
_cell.angle_alpha   90.00
_cell.angle_beta   90.00
_cell.angle_gamma   90.00
#
_symmetry.space_group_name_H-M   'P 1'
#
loop_
_entity.id
_entity.type
_entity.pdbx_description
1 polymer ?
#
loop_
_entity_poly.entity_id
_entity_poly.type
_entity_poly.pdbx_seq_one_letter_code
_entity_poly.pdbx_strand_id
1 'polypeptide(L)'
;MTSQTSFPFYSLLKRKKKREREREREVMRLYAFESAAFSSENHSMNGSVNSVIDDMFNLLELAVRGLLATMREEQWPYMGSLCSKRLQDRIQRSFPVEYKTVVDGIYERSWESYLTENAGVFCFTQKRDAKRPSIEWMIGLGAMRCYFLSEDIERVHDSDEMLGRFVRDHCRKGLEKICRTILMELFSAIIGTEPEEDEGEDDTMSSIAEYELGSLVLWKPVLRKLWLHPIKGRKLPLRDLERPCQQLGFHIRLRCRWATYIGNNLILKYIHICVLRVLLNVVGPPLQPSKRNQREYTEGTLLVGFSESLGKYIVSLEETDMWGRIPPIPGNSLRRGLVRP
;
A
#
# COMPACT_ATOMS: atom_id res chain seq x y z
N MET A 1 14.75 -11.15 36.52
CA MET A 1 14.49 -9.70 36.69
C MET A 1 14.58 -9.03 35.33
N THR A 2 13.46 -8.78 34.67
CA THR A 2 13.41 -8.01 33.42
C THR A 2 12.17 -7.13 33.46
N SER A 3 12.43 -5.83 33.42
CA SER A 3 11.53 -4.71 33.61
C SER A 3 10.44 -4.62 32.54
N GLN A 4 9.19 -4.52 33.01
CA GLN A 4 8.08 -3.96 32.24
C GLN A 4 8.32 -2.46 32.05
N THR A 5 8.76 -2.04 30.86
CA THR A 5 8.64 -0.63 30.44
C THR A 5 7.32 -0.45 29.71
N SER A 6 6.27 -0.11 30.46
CA SER A 6 5.03 0.41 29.91
C SER A 6 5.29 1.79 29.29
N PHE A 7 5.23 1.89 27.96
CA PHE A 7 5.45 3.14 27.24
C PHE A 7 4.28 4.14 27.48
N PRO A 8 4.52 5.33 28.04
CA PRO A 8 3.49 6.36 28.31
C PRO A 8 2.90 7.00 27.04
N PHE A 9 3.42 6.66 25.85
CA PHE A 9 2.94 7.17 24.55
C PHE A 9 1.60 6.56 24.11
N TYR A 10 1.27 5.33 24.51
CA TYR A 10 0.02 4.68 24.10
C TYR A 10 -1.23 5.34 24.70
N SER A 11 -1.14 5.83 25.94
CA SER A 11 -2.23 6.59 26.57
C SER A 11 -2.39 7.98 25.96
N LEU A 12 -1.31 8.62 25.50
CA LEU A 12 -1.35 9.94 24.86
C LEU A 12 -1.97 9.86 23.45
N LEU A 13 -1.61 8.85 22.64
CA LEU A 13 -2.21 8.63 21.32
C LEU A 13 -3.69 8.23 21.40
N LYS A 14 -4.09 7.40 22.37
CA LYS A 14 -5.51 7.08 22.60
C LYS A 14 -6.31 8.29 23.06
N ARG A 15 -5.74 9.13 23.96
CA ARG A 15 -6.37 10.39 24.39
C ARG A 15 -6.46 11.41 23.26
N LYS A 16 -5.45 11.47 22.36
CA LYS A 16 -5.46 12.34 21.17
C LYS A 16 -6.54 11.90 20.16
N LYS A 17 -6.61 10.61 19.80
CA LYS A 17 -7.68 10.05 18.93
C LYS A 17 -9.10 10.20 19.52
N LYS A 18 -9.24 10.14 20.84
CA LYS A 18 -10.54 10.37 21.51
C LYS A 18 -10.97 11.83 21.40
N ARG A 19 -10.06 12.77 21.68
CA ARG A 19 -10.30 14.22 21.53
C ARG A 19 -10.58 14.63 20.07
N GLU A 20 -9.95 13.96 19.11
CA GLU A 20 -10.12 14.18 17.67
C GLU A 20 -11.52 13.76 17.20
N ARG A 21 -12.00 12.58 17.62
CA ARG A 21 -13.39 12.14 17.38
C ARG A 21 -14.43 12.98 18.11
N GLU A 22 -14.08 13.54 19.28
CA GLU A 22 -14.95 14.47 20.01
C GLU A 22 -15.07 15.80 19.29
N ARG A 23 -13.97 16.34 18.72
CA ARG A 23 -13.98 17.55 17.88
C ARG A 23 -14.74 17.35 16.57
N GLU A 24 -14.54 16.23 15.88
CA GLU A 24 -15.33 15.90 14.67
C GLU A 24 -16.83 15.85 14.97
N ARG A 25 -17.22 15.27 16.11
CA ARG A 25 -18.62 15.25 16.55
C ARG A 25 -19.14 16.62 16.98
N GLU A 26 -18.29 17.47 17.55
CA GLU A 26 -18.64 18.81 17.98
C GLU A 26 -18.90 19.72 16.78
N VAL A 27 -18.04 19.65 15.76
CA VAL A 27 -18.25 20.32 14.45
C VAL A 27 -19.53 19.81 13.78
N MET A 28 -19.76 18.49 13.76
CA MET A 28 -21.00 17.92 13.18
C MET A 28 -22.27 18.25 13.98
N ARG A 29 -22.16 18.52 15.29
CA ARG A 29 -23.29 18.95 16.14
C ARG A 29 -23.60 20.43 15.98
N LEU A 30 -22.58 21.27 15.86
CA LEU A 30 -22.74 22.69 15.51
C LEU A 30 -23.46 22.81 14.16
N TYR A 31 -23.08 21.98 13.18
CA TYR A 31 -23.75 21.89 11.89
C TYR A 31 -25.23 21.45 11.97
N ALA A 32 -25.55 20.45 12.81
CA ALA A 32 -26.93 20.02 13.00
C ALA A 32 -27.81 21.08 13.71
N PHE A 33 -27.22 21.90 14.57
CA PHE A 33 -27.90 22.96 15.28
C PHE A 33 -28.13 24.20 14.39
N GLU A 34 -27.14 24.60 13.60
CA GLU A 34 -27.27 25.70 12.63
C GLU A 34 -28.24 25.35 11.49
N SER A 35 -28.22 24.10 11.01
CA SER A 35 -29.18 23.62 10.00
C SER A 35 -30.62 23.58 10.51
N ALA A 36 -30.85 23.35 11.81
CA ALA A 36 -32.18 23.38 12.42
C ALA A 36 -32.69 24.82 12.64
N ALA A 37 -31.79 25.75 12.98
CA ALA A 37 -32.12 27.18 13.13
C ALA A 37 -32.44 27.86 11.78
N PHE A 38 -31.83 27.41 10.68
CA PHE A 38 -32.04 27.98 9.35
C PHE A 38 -33.41 27.63 8.73
N SER A 39 -34.10 26.61 9.27
CA SER A 39 -35.44 26.23 8.79
C SER A 39 -36.55 27.20 9.23
N SER A 40 -36.25 28.20 10.10
CA SER A 40 -37.26 29.13 10.62
C SER A 40 -37.22 30.55 10.04
N GLU A 41 -36.24 30.93 9.22
CA GLU A 41 -36.17 32.30 8.68
C GLU A 41 -35.94 32.30 7.17
N ASN A 42 -37.04 32.27 6.41
CA ASN A 42 -37.04 32.45 4.96
C ASN A 42 -37.81 33.71 4.59
N HIS A 43 -37.12 34.74 4.07
CA HIS A 43 -37.64 35.65 3.03
C HIS A 43 -36.53 36.57 2.46
N SER A 44 -36.03 36.27 1.25
CA SER A 44 -35.63 37.23 0.17
C SER A 44 -34.83 36.49 -0.92
N MET A 45 -35.41 36.32 -2.12
CA MET A 45 -35.01 35.24 -3.04
C MET A 45 -34.00 35.54 -4.17
N ASN A 46 -33.46 36.77 -4.32
CA ASN A 46 -32.42 37.01 -5.34
C ASN A 46 -31.02 37.32 -4.76
N GLY A 47 -30.92 37.76 -3.51
CA GLY A 47 -29.63 37.80 -2.79
C GLY A 47 -29.21 36.42 -2.25
N SER A 48 -30.16 35.49 -2.15
CA SER A 48 -30.01 34.19 -1.48
C SER A 48 -29.27 33.13 -2.31
N VAL A 49 -29.35 33.14 -3.65
CA VAL A 49 -28.69 32.10 -4.45
C VAL A 49 -27.18 32.33 -4.53
N ASN A 50 -26.75 33.59 -4.70
CA ASN A 50 -25.32 33.92 -4.68
C ASN A 50 -24.72 33.70 -3.29
N SER A 51 -25.44 34.04 -2.21
CA SER A 51 -24.96 33.77 -0.85
C SER A 51 -24.79 32.27 -0.57
N VAL A 52 -25.72 31.42 -1.04
CA VAL A 52 -25.63 29.96 -0.88
C VAL A 52 -24.43 29.38 -1.64
N ILE A 53 -24.15 29.89 -2.85
CA ILE A 53 -22.99 29.48 -3.62
C ILE A 53 -21.69 29.94 -2.92
N ASP A 54 -21.63 31.19 -2.46
CA ASP A 54 -20.49 31.73 -1.71
C ASP A 54 -20.24 30.94 -0.41
N ASP A 55 -21.29 30.51 0.28
CA ASP A 55 -21.20 29.65 1.46
C ASP A 55 -20.64 28.26 1.10
N MET A 56 -21.06 27.67 -0.02
CA MET A 56 -20.50 26.41 -0.53
C MET A 56 -19.01 26.54 -0.89
N PHE A 57 -18.61 27.68 -1.47
CA PHE A 57 -17.21 27.99 -1.76
C PHE A 57 -16.38 28.04 -0.48
N ASN A 58 -16.80 28.85 0.49
CA ASN A 58 -16.10 29.03 1.76
C ASN A 58 -15.99 27.70 2.52
N LEU A 59 -17.08 26.92 2.56
CA LEU A 59 -17.09 25.61 3.20
C LEU A 59 -16.10 24.64 2.55
N LEU A 60 -16.11 24.56 1.22
CA LEU A 60 -15.21 23.68 0.49
C LEU A 60 -13.75 24.11 0.65
N GLU A 61 -13.47 25.41 0.62
CA GLU A 61 -12.13 25.97 0.82
C GLU A 61 -11.58 25.59 2.20
N LEU A 62 -12.37 25.84 3.25
CA LEU A 62 -12.02 25.49 4.63
C LEU A 62 -11.79 23.97 4.78
N ALA A 63 -12.66 23.15 4.18
CA ALA A 63 -12.52 21.70 4.21
C ALA A 63 -11.24 21.22 3.54
N VAL A 64 -10.90 21.78 2.36
CA VAL A 64 -9.70 21.44 1.59
C VAL A 64 -8.45 21.81 2.38
N ARG A 65 -8.38 23.04 2.90
CA ARG A 65 -7.24 23.52 3.69
C ARG A 65 -7.08 22.72 4.97
N GLY A 66 -8.17 22.49 5.70
CA GLY A 66 -8.16 21.70 6.94
C GLY A 66 -7.74 20.25 6.72
N LEU A 67 -8.24 19.62 5.65
CA LEU A 67 -7.87 18.24 5.32
C LEU A 67 -6.42 18.14 4.85
N LEU A 68 -5.95 19.08 4.02
CA LEU A 68 -4.56 19.12 3.59
C LEU A 68 -3.62 19.28 4.80
N ALA A 69 -3.92 20.20 5.72
CA ALA A 69 -3.16 20.37 6.96
C ALA A 69 -3.13 19.09 7.80
N THR A 70 -4.27 18.42 7.96
CA THR A 70 -4.36 17.14 8.68
C THR A 70 -3.48 16.07 8.02
N MET A 71 -3.54 15.96 6.69
CA MET A 71 -2.71 15.02 5.94
C MET A 71 -1.21 15.35 6.03
N ARG A 72 -0.84 16.63 6.15
CA ARG A 72 0.55 17.08 6.37
C ARG A 72 1.04 16.65 7.75
N GLU A 73 0.19 16.80 8.78
CA GLU A 73 0.52 16.34 10.14
C GLU A 73 0.73 14.81 10.19
N GLU A 74 0.00 14.01 9.41
CA GLU A 74 0.23 12.56 9.29
C GLU A 74 1.65 12.23 8.78
N GLN A 75 2.28 13.14 8.01
CA GLN A 75 3.63 12.96 7.45
C GLN A 75 4.76 13.42 8.39
N TRP A 76 4.45 13.96 9.58
CA TRP A 76 5.48 14.42 10.52
C TRP A 76 6.51 13.32 10.86
N PRO A 77 7.82 13.62 10.90
CA PRO A 77 8.46 14.94 10.76
C PRO A 77 8.76 15.38 9.32
N TYR A 78 8.40 14.58 8.32
CA TYR A 78 8.75 14.81 6.93
C TYR A 78 7.56 15.41 6.17
N MET A 79 7.29 16.69 6.43
CA MET A 79 6.22 17.44 5.79
C MET A 79 6.58 17.75 4.31
N GLY A 80 6.55 16.71 3.46
CA GLY A 80 6.70 16.76 2.01
C GLY A 80 5.36 16.82 1.28
N SER A 81 5.37 16.99 -0.04
CA SER A 81 4.16 17.18 -0.83
C SER A 81 3.12 16.05 -0.61
N LEU A 82 1.85 16.31 -0.94
CA LEU A 82 0.75 15.35 -0.80
C LEU A 82 0.15 14.96 -2.14
N CYS A 83 -0.48 13.78 -2.20
CA CYS A 83 -1.14 13.32 -3.41
C CYS A 83 -2.44 14.12 -3.64
N SER A 84 -2.48 14.91 -4.72
CA SER A 84 -3.65 15.73 -5.06
C SER A 84 -4.91 14.88 -5.24
N LYS A 85 -4.78 13.71 -5.89
CA LYS A 85 -5.90 12.77 -6.06
C LYS A 85 -6.44 12.24 -4.72
N ARG A 86 -5.56 11.96 -3.75
CA ARG A 86 -5.99 11.49 -2.42
C ARG A 86 -6.76 12.58 -1.65
N LEU A 87 -6.38 13.84 -1.84
CA LEU A 87 -7.12 14.98 -1.30
C LEU A 87 -8.49 15.09 -1.98
N GLN A 88 -8.52 15.08 -3.31
CA GLN A 88 -9.74 15.13 -4.12
C GLN A 88 -10.74 14.03 -3.70
N ASP A 89 -10.31 12.77 -3.64
CA ASP A 89 -11.18 11.63 -3.32
C ASP A 89 -11.82 11.74 -1.93
N ARG A 90 -11.09 12.31 -0.96
CA ARG A 90 -11.58 12.53 0.40
C ARG A 90 -12.56 13.70 0.44
N ILE A 91 -12.26 14.81 -0.23
CA ILE A 91 -13.17 15.96 -0.33
C ILE A 91 -14.46 15.56 -1.04
N GLN A 92 -14.37 14.90 -2.20
CA GLN A 92 -15.54 14.44 -2.94
C GLN A 92 -16.42 13.49 -2.12
N ARG A 93 -15.83 12.65 -1.26
CA ARG A 93 -16.58 11.76 -0.36
C ARG A 93 -17.26 12.50 0.79
N SER A 94 -16.57 13.48 1.38
CA SER A 94 -17.05 14.19 2.58
C SER A 94 -17.98 15.36 2.27
N PHE A 95 -17.79 16.02 1.13
CA PHE A 95 -18.50 17.22 0.68
C PHE A 95 -18.98 17.02 -0.77
N PRO A 96 -19.81 15.99 -1.04
CA PRO A 96 -20.18 15.63 -2.41
C PRO A 96 -21.02 16.70 -3.12
N VAL A 97 -21.83 17.47 -2.37
CA VAL A 97 -22.72 18.50 -2.94
C VAL A 97 -21.91 19.72 -3.32
N GLU A 98 -21.11 20.24 -2.38
CA GLU A 98 -20.24 21.39 -2.56
C GLU A 98 -19.22 21.11 -3.66
N TYR A 99 -18.60 19.93 -3.66
CA TYR A 99 -17.68 19.52 -4.71
C TYR A 99 -18.34 19.51 -6.08
N LYS A 100 -19.55 18.94 -6.20
CA LYS A 100 -20.27 18.88 -7.48
C LYS A 100 -20.68 20.27 -7.97
N THR A 101 -21.15 21.14 -7.09
CA THR A 101 -21.57 22.49 -7.46
C THR A 101 -20.38 23.36 -7.84
N VAL A 102 -19.35 23.38 -7.00
CA VAL A 102 -18.20 24.27 -7.16
C VAL A 102 -17.21 23.69 -8.17
N VAL A 103 -16.65 22.50 -7.91
CA VAL A 103 -15.57 21.95 -8.74
C VAL A 103 -16.10 21.44 -10.08
N ASP A 104 -17.14 20.61 -10.06
CA ASP A 104 -17.66 20.04 -11.31
C ASP A 104 -18.48 21.05 -12.13
N GLY A 105 -19.17 21.98 -11.45
CA GLY A 105 -19.99 23.02 -12.08
C GLY A 105 -19.19 24.24 -12.50
N ILE A 106 -18.62 24.97 -11.54
CA ILE A 106 -17.99 26.29 -11.79
C ILE A 106 -16.58 26.14 -12.38
N TYR A 107 -15.79 25.18 -11.89
CA TYR A 107 -14.45 24.91 -12.42
C TYR A 107 -14.45 23.84 -13.52
N GLU A 108 -15.61 23.46 -14.07
CA GLU A 108 -15.73 22.52 -15.18
C GLU A 108 -14.97 21.19 -14.95
N ARG A 109 -15.00 20.69 -13.70
CA ARG A 109 -14.29 19.48 -13.23
C ARG A 109 -12.78 19.64 -13.13
N SER A 110 -12.26 20.87 -13.22
CA SER A 110 -10.84 21.20 -13.02
C SER A 110 -10.52 21.35 -11.54
N TRP A 111 -10.08 20.23 -10.94
CA TRP A 111 -9.59 20.21 -9.56
C TRP A 111 -8.36 21.10 -9.34
N GLU A 112 -7.45 21.14 -10.30
CA GLU A 112 -6.22 21.93 -10.21
C GLU A 112 -6.48 23.44 -10.23
N SER A 113 -7.38 23.90 -11.11
CA SER A 113 -7.80 25.30 -11.17
C SER A 113 -8.44 25.72 -9.85
N TYR A 114 -9.38 24.92 -9.32
CA TYR A 114 -10.02 25.20 -8.03
C TYR A 114 -9.01 25.32 -6.88
N LEU A 115 -8.06 24.38 -6.80
CA LEU A 115 -7.04 24.39 -5.75
C LEU A 115 -6.17 25.66 -5.77
N THR A 116 -5.77 26.07 -6.98
CA THR A 116 -4.84 27.19 -7.17
C THR A 116 -5.54 28.53 -6.96
N GLU A 117 -6.74 28.70 -7.51
CA GLU A 117 -7.46 29.97 -7.52
C GLU A 117 -8.16 30.27 -6.19
N ASN A 118 -8.71 29.25 -5.51
CA ASN A 118 -9.49 29.46 -4.28
C ASN A 118 -8.85 28.83 -3.04
N ALA A 119 -8.38 27.59 -3.11
CA ALA A 119 -7.88 26.91 -1.90
C ALA A 119 -6.48 27.38 -1.45
N GLY A 120 -5.77 28.18 -2.25
CA GLY A 120 -4.38 28.57 -1.97
C GLY A 120 -3.43 27.37 -1.92
N VAL A 121 -3.71 26.36 -2.75
CA VAL A 121 -2.96 25.10 -2.82
C VAL A 121 -2.36 24.99 -4.21
N PHE A 122 -1.03 24.87 -4.29
CA PHE A 122 -0.33 24.71 -5.56
C PHE A 122 -0.18 23.25 -5.91
N CYS A 123 -0.30 22.93 -7.20
CA CYS A 123 -0.07 21.60 -7.74
C CYS A 123 1.18 21.56 -8.61
N PHE A 124 1.86 20.41 -8.61
CA PHE A 124 2.93 20.11 -9.55
C PHE A 124 2.95 18.62 -9.89
N THR A 125 3.42 18.28 -11.07
CA THR A 125 3.58 16.88 -11.49
C THR A 125 4.97 16.37 -11.10
N GLN A 126 5.03 15.25 -10.38
CA GLN A 126 6.30 14.64 -10.00
C GLN A 126 7.03 14.14 -11.26
N LYS A 127 8.15 14.78 -11.57
CA LYS A 127 9.07 14.34 -12.63
C LYS A 127 10.24 13.58 -12.03
N ARG A 128 11.01 12.94 -12.90
CA ARG A 128 12.27 12.31 -12.52
C ARG A 128 13.27 13.40 -12.14
N ASP A 129 13.80 13.34 -10.93
CA ASP A 129 14.80 14.29 -10.42
C ASP A 129 16.10 13.54 -10.11
N ALA A 130 17.13 13.78 -10.93
CA ALA A 130 18.44 13.17 -10.74
C ALA A 130 19.15 13.66 -9.46
N LYS A 131 18.81 14.85 -8.94
CA LYS A 131 19.37 15.38 -7.70
C LYS A 131 18.68 14.80 -6.45
N ARG A 132 17.41 14.38 -6.59
CA ARG A 132 16.58 13.84 -5.50
C ARG A 132 16.03 12.44 -5.87
N PRO A 133 16.92 11.43 -5.98
CA PRO A 133 16.55 10.12 -6.50
C PRO A 133 15.70 9.30 -5.53
N SER A 134 15.61 9.67 -4.25
CA SER A 134 14.87 8.88 -3.26
C SER A 134 13.37 9.18 -3.30
N ILE A 135 12.94 10.28 -3.92
CA ILE A 135 11.52 10.61 -4.09
C ILE A 135 10.76 9.49 -4.82
N GLU A 136 11.39 8.84 -5.81
CA GLU A 136 10.80 7.72 -6.56
C GLU A 136 10.44 6.51 -5.68
N TRP A 137 10.98 6.44 -4.45
CA TRP A 137 10.63 5.41 -3.48
C TRP A 137 9.26 5.61 -2.83
N MET A 138 8.72 6.81 -2.92
CA MET A 138 7.48 7.21 -2.29
C MET A 138 6.43 7.66 -3.33
N ILE A 139 6.86 8.35 -4.38
CA ILE A 139 6.00 9.00 -5.36
C ILE A 139 6.27 8.39 -6.75
N GLY A 140 5.20 7.93 -7.40
CA GLY A 140 5.28 7.50 -8.80
C GLY A 140 5.49 8.68 -9.75
N LEU A 141 6.26 8.47 -10.82
CA LEU A 141 6.43 9.47 -11.87
C LEU A 141 5.07 9.84 -12.49
N GLY A 142 4.86 11.12 -12.76
CA GLY A 142 3.60 11.65 -13.28
C GLY A 142 2.52 11.87 -12.22
N ALA A 143 2.75 11.51 -10.95
CA ALA A 143 1.79 11.77 -9.89
C ALA A 143 1.67 13.28 -9.63
N MET A 144 0.43 13.79 -9.64
CA MET A 144 0.15 15.17 -9.26
C MET A 144 0.23 15.33 -7.74
N ARG A 145 1.06 16.26 -7.33
CA ARG A 145 1.36 16.58 -5.94
C ARG A 145 0.87 17.97 -5.59
N CYS A 146 0.50 18.19 -4.34
CA CYS A 146 0.06 19.49 -3.86
C CYS A 146 0.74 19.88 -2.54
N TYR A 147 0.83 21.19 -2.32
CA TYR A 147 1.40 21.84 -1.13
C TYR A 147 0.74 23.22 -0.92
N PHE A 148 0.88 23.83 0.26
CA PHE A 148 0.31 25.15 0.50
C PHE A 148 1.14 26.23 -0.19
N LEU A 149 0.47 27.26 -0.73
CA LEU A 149 1.16 28.41 -1.34
C LEU A 149 2.12 29.14 -0.38
N SER A 150 1.83 29.11 0.92
CA SER A 150 2.67 29.72 1.95
C SER A 150 3.99 28.98 2.21
N GLU A 151 4.18 27.80 1.62
CA GLU A 151 5.35 26.95 1.85
C GLU A 151 6.46 27.19 0.82
N ASP A 152 7.71 27.11 1.28
CA ASP A 152 8.88 27.11 0.42
C ASP A 152 8.98 25.76 -0.33
N ILE A 153 8.83 25.80 -1.65
CA ILE A 153 8.84 24.61 -2.50
C ILE A 153 10.13 23.80 -2.39
N GLU A 154 11.28 24.44 -2.19
CA GLU A 154 12.55 23.72 -2.04
C GLU A 154 12.58 22.91 -0.74
N ARG A 155 12.01 23.47 0.34
CA ARG A 155 11.86 22.73 1.62
C ARG A 155 10.86 21.58 1.51
N VAL A 156 9.79 21.75 0.73
CA VAL A 156 8.82 20.68 0.44
C VAL A 156 9.52 19.54 -0.29
N HIS A 157 10.32 19.85 -1.32
CA HIS A 157 11.10 18.85 -2.06
C HIS A 157 12.18 18.18 -1.21
N ASP A 158 12.87 18.91 -0.35
CA ASP A 158 13.85 18.33 0.58
C ASP A 158 13.18 17.38 1.58
N SER A 159 11.98 17.73 2.05
CA SER A 159 11.16 16.88 2.90
C SER A 159 10.70 15.62 2.18
N ASP A 160 10.32 15.73 0.89
CA ASP A 160 9.99 14.58 0.05
C ASP A 160 11.19 13.65 -0.14
N GLU A 161 12.39 14.21 -0.37
CA GLU A 161 13.62 13.41 -0.49
C GLU A 161 14.00 12.75 0.85
N MET A 162 13.80 13.41 1.99
CA MET A 162 14.00 12.80 3.31
C MET A 162 13.02 11.66 3.57
N LEU A 163 11.73 11.85 3.28
CA LEU A 163 10.71 10.80 3.44
C LEU A 163 10.97 9.63 2.48
N GLY A 164 11.36 9.94 1.24
CA GLY A 164 11.79 8.96 0.25
C GLY A 164 13.00 8.14 0.72
N ARG A 165 14.01 8.79 1.32
CA ARG A 165 15.17 8.10 1.92
C ARG A 165 14.75 7.17 3.06
N PHE A 166 13.89 7.65 3.96
CA PHE A 166 13.35 6.85 5.05
C PHE A 166 12.63 5.60 4.54
N VAL A 167 11.72 5.78 3.57
CA VAL A 167 10.99 4.69 2.92
C VAL A 167 11.96 3.72 2.25
N ARG A 168 12.89 4.22 1.43
CA ARG A 168 13.89 3.40 0.74
C ARG A 168 14.68 2.54 1.71
N ASP A 169 15.16 3.11 2.79
CA ASP A 169 16.00 2.41 3.75
C ASP A 169 15.20 1.31 4.46
N HIS A 170 13.92 1.54 4.76
CA HIS A 170 13.02 0.52 5.27
C HIS A 170 12.66 -0.56 4.24
N CYS A 171 12.40 -0.19 2.99
CA CYS A 171 12.17 -1.14 1.90
C CYS A 171 13.40 -2.04 1.70
N ARG A 172 14.61 -1.46 1.67
CA ARG A 172 15.86 -2.19 1.50
C ARG A 172 16.18 -3.12 2.67
N LYS A 173 15.93 -2.68 3.92
CA LYS A 173 16.34 -3.43 5.13
C LYS A 173 15.26 -4.36 5.67
N GLY A 174 13.97 -4.05 5.47
CA GLY A 174 12.87 -4.63 6.23
C GLY A 174 11.77 -5.30 5.40
N LEU A 175 11.46 -4.80 4.21
CA LEU A 175 10.31 -5.31 3.45
C LEU A 175 10.51 -6.77 3.03
N GLU A 176 11.68 -7.11 2.48
CA GLU A 176 12.00 -8.50 2.12
C GLU A 176 11.91 -9.43 3.33
N LYS A 177 12.44 -9.00 4.49
CA LYS A 177 12.37 -9.78 5.73
C LYS A 177 10.93 -10.02 6.16
N ILE A 178 10.07 -9.01 6.03
CA ILE A 178 8.66 -9.11 6.41
C ILE A 178 7.89 -10.01 5.44
N CYS A 179 8.10 -9.86 4.13
CA CYS A 179 7.57 -10.80 3.14
C CYS A 179 8.02 -12.24 3.45
N ARG A 180 9.31 -12.42 3.75
CA ARG A 180 9.88 -13.72 4.13
C ARG A 180 9.22 -14.29 5.37
N THR A 181 9.09 -13.50 6.44
CA THR A 181 8.43 -13.95 7.67
C THR A 181 6.99 -14.38 7.39
N ILE A 182 6.20 -13.59 6.66
CA ILE A 182 4.81 -13.93 6.35
C ILE A 182 4.74 -15.22 5.51
N LEU A 183 5.54 -15.33 4.45
CA LEU A 183 5.54 -16.52 3.59
C LEU A 183 6.01 -17.77 4.33
N MET A 184 6.98 -17.65 5.25
CA MET A 184 7.43 -18.77 6.08
C MET A 184 6.41 -19.17 7.16
N GLU A 185 5.69 -18.21 7.75
CA GLU A 185 4.56 -18.46 8.65
C GLU A 185 3.46 -19.25 7.92
N LEU A 186 3.10 -18.81 6.71
CA LEU A 186 2.14 -19.51 5.86
C LEU A 186 2.61 -20.91 5.49
N PHE A 187 3.87 -21.05 5.06
CA PHE A 187 4.44 -22.35 4.72
C PHE A 187 4.41 -23.32 5.91
N SER A 188 4.78 -22.85 7.10
CA SER A 188 4.75 -23.64 8.33
C SER A 188 3.33 -24.07 8.71
N ALA A 189 2.34 -23.19 8.50
CA ALA A 189 0.94 -23.51 8.72
C ALA A 189 0.44 -24.60 7.75
N ILE A 190 0.83 -24.54 6.47
CA ILE A 190 0.45 -25.55 5.47
C ILE A 190 1.08 -26.91 5.79
N ILE A 191 2.33 -26.94 6.27
CA ILE A 191 2.99 -28.19 6.70
C ILE A 191 2.24 -28.85 7.87
N GLY A 192 1.60 -28.05 8.73
CA GLY A 192 0.87 -28.53 9.92
C GLY A 192 -0.54 -29.04 9.64
N THR A 193 -1.08 -28.85 8.42
CA THR A 193 -2.40 -29.34 8.02
C THR A 193 -2.28 -30.69 7.30
N GLU A 194 -3.26 -31.58 7.46
CA GLU A 194 -3.31 -32.85 6.73
C GLU A 194 -3.25 -32.62 5.22
N PRO A 195 -2.61 -33.54 4.45
CA PRO A 195 -2.65 -33.45 3.00
C PRO A 195 -4.11 -33.53 2.57
N GLU A 196 -4.63 -32.45 1.99
CA GLU A 196 -5.79 -32.56 1.11
C GLU A 196 -5.36 -33.53 0.02
N GLU A 197 -6.07 -34.66 -0.11
CA GLU A 197 -5.86 -35.60 -1.21
C GLU A 197 -5.79 -34.77 -2.50
N ASP A 198 -4.74 -34.97 -3.30
CA ASP A 198 -4.57 -34.33 -4.62
C ASP A 198 -5.79 -34.71 -5.48
N GLU A 199 -6.90 -33.98 -5.32
CA GLU A 199 -8.02 -33.97 -6.24
C GLU A 199 -7.53 -33.32 -7.52
N GLY A 200 -6.97 -34.16 -8.39
CA GLY A 200 -6.93 -33.89 -9.81
C GLY A 200 -5.93 -32.81 -10.24
N GLU A 201 -5.26 -33.14 -11.32
CA GLU A 201 -4.77 -32.16 -12.27
C GLU A 201 -5.95 -31.28 -12.73
N ASP A 202 -6.22 -30.19 -12.03
CA ASP A 202 -6.90 -29.07 -12.63
C ASP A 202 -6.07 -27.81 -12.43
N ASP A 203 -5.40 -27.41 -13.51
CA ASP A 203 -4.55 -26.24 -13.67
C ASP A 203 -5.39 -24.94 -13.63
N THR A 204 -6.60 -25.00 -13.09
CA THR A 204 -7.48 -23.87 -12.88
C THR A 204 -7.42 -23.44 -11.42
N MET A 205 -7.03 -22.18 -11.19
CA MET A 205 -7.38 -21.41 -9.98
C MET A 205 -8.92 -21.22 -9.89
N SER A 206 -9.70 -22.30 -10.03
CA SER A 206 -11.15 -22.28 -10.25
C SER A 206 -11.97 -22.20 -8.97
N SER A 207 -11.44 -22.62 -7.81
CA SER A 207 -12.08 -22.20 -6.57
C SER A 207 -11.69 -20.75 -6.30
N ILE A 208 -12.57 -19.83 -6.71
CA ILE A 208 -12.59 -18.44 -6.24
C ILE A 208 -12.84 -18.55 -4.74
N ALA A 209 -11.79 -18.80 -3.96
CA ALA A 209 -11.85 -18.69 -2.52
C ALA A 209 -12.35 -17.27 -2.25
N GLU A 210 -13.49 -17.16 -1.59
CA GLU A 210 -14.12 -15.88 -1.30
C GLU A 210 -13.07 -14.95 -0.70
N TYR A 211 -12.85 -13.83 -1.37
CA TYR A 211 -11.85 -12.86 -0.96
C TYR A 211 -12.33 -12.22 0.36
N GLU A 212 -11.88 -12.78 1.48
CA GLU A 212 -12.03 -12.12 2.77
C GLU A 212 -10.91 -11.09 2.95
N LEU A 213 -11.26 -9.89 3.42
CA LEU A 213 -10.29 -8.83 3.67
C LEU A 213 -9.27 -9.28 4.72
N GLY A 214 -7.99 -9.35 4.31
CA GLY A 214 -6.91 -9.85 5.16
C GLY A 214 -6.68 -11.35 5.08
N SER A 215 -7.41 -12.08 4.24
CA SER A 215 -7.08 -13.46 3.89
C SER A 215 -5.78 -13.54 3.10
N LEU A 216 -5.03 -14.63 3.31
CA LEU A 216 -3.83 -15.01 2.54
C LEU A 216 -4.06 -16.32 1.77
N VAL A 217 -5.33 -16.68 1.53
CA VAL A 217 -5.72 -17.97 0.93
C VAL A 217 -5.07 -18.24 -0.42
N LEU A 218 -4.84 -17.19 -1.24
CA LEU A 218 -4.25 -17.34 -2.57
C LEU A 218 -2.77 -17.76 -2.53
N TRP A 219 -2.11 -17.61 -1.37
CA TRP A 219 -0.73 -18.08 -1.19
C TRP A 219 -0.62 -19.59 -0.99
N LYS A 220 -1.66 -20.26 -0.48
CA LYS A 220 -1.64 -21.71 -0.26
C LYS A 220 -1.28 -22.50 -1.53
N PRO A 221 -1.99 -22.35 -2.67
CA PRO A 221 -1.66 -23.08 -3.89
C PRO A 221 -0.26 -22.72 -4.42
N VAL A 222 0.15 -21.45 -4.32
CA VAL A 222 1.48 -20.99 -4.74
C VAL A 222 2.59 -21.70 -3.95
N LEU A 223 2.50 -21.71 -2.61
CA LEU A 223 3.51 -22.33 -1.75
C LEU A 223 3.49 -23.87 -1.84
N ARG A 224 2.32 -24.49 -2.05
CA ARG A 224 2.23 -25.93 -2.32
C ARG A 224 2.95 -26.30 -3.61
N LYS A 225 2.66 -25.57 -4.70
CA LYS A 225 3.23 -25.80 -6.04
C LYS A 225 4.74 -25.59 -6.08
N LEU A 226 5.25 -24.55 -5.39
CA LEU A 226 6.65 -24.18 -5.43
C LEU A 226 7.51 -24.80 -4.32
N TRP A 227 7.00 -24.96 -3.10
CA TRP A 227 7.83 -25.32 -1.93
C TRP A 227 7.48 -26.66 -1.28
N LEU A 228 6.20 -26.98 -1.10
CA LEU A 228 5.82 -28.17 -0.32
C LEU A 228 5.90 -29.48 -1.12
N HIS A 229 5.39 -29.46 -2.36
CA HIS A 229 5.40 -30.61 -3.26
C HIS A 229 6.12 -30.24 -4.56
N PRO A 230 7.44 -29.97 -4.52
CA PRO A 230 8.16 -29.58 -5.72
C PRO A 230 8.24 -30.73 -6.72
N ILE A 231 7.73 -30.49 -7.93
CA ILE A 231 7.85 -31.40 -9.07
C ILE A 231 8.65 -30.70 -10.16
N LYS A 232 9.70 -31.36 -10.65
CA LYS A 232 10.54 -30.83 -11.73
C LYS A 232 9.68 -30.50 -12.96
N GLY A 233 9.84 -29.29 -13.49
CA GLY A 233 9.10 -28.81 -14.66
C GLY A 233 7.81 -28.02 -14.33
N ARG A 234 7.38 -27.98 -13.07
CA ARG A 234 6.23 -27.13 -12.67
C ARG A 234 6.53 -25.66 -12.94
N LYS A 235 5.52 -24.98 -13.50
CA LYS A 235 5.59 -23.57 -13.92
C LYS A 235 4.60 -22.70 -13.12
N LEU A 236 5.00 -21.51 -12.72
CA LEU A 236 4.12 -20.49 -12.14
C LEU A 236 4.36 -19.14 -12.81
N PRO A 237 3.46 -18.69 -13.71
CA PRO A 237 3.52 -17.35 -14.29
C PRO A 237 3.56 -16.24 -13.22
N LEU A 238 4.39 -15.22 -13.41
CA LEU A 238 4.48 -14.10 -12.45
C LEU A 238 3.18 -13.31 -12.33
N ARG A 239 2.35 -13.26 -13.38
CA ARG A 239 1.00 -12.66 -13.33
C ARG A 239 0.11 -13.30 -12.26
N ASP A 240 0.31 -14.58 -11.96
CA ASP A 240 -0.46 -15.30 -10.95
C ASP A 240 -0.07 -14.89 -9.53
N LEU A 241 1.04 -14.15 -9.37
CA LEU A 241 1.47 -13.56 -8.09
C LEU A 241 0.82 -12.19 -7.83
N GLU A 242 0.14 -11.58 -8.80
CA GLU A 242 -0.45 -10.24 -8.64
C GLU A 242 -1.47 -10.16 -7.51
N ARG A 243 -2.50 -11.02 -7.57
CA ARG A 243 -3.54 -11.09 -6.53
C ARG A 243 -2.99 -11.57 -5.18
N PRO A 244 -2.15 -12.62 -5.10
CA PRO A 244 -1.47 -12.96 -3.85
C PRO A 244 -0.66 -11.79 -3.25
N CYS A 245 0.07 -11.02 -4.07
CA CYS A 245 0.83 -9.87 -3.57
C CYS A 245 -0.08 -8.73 -3.09
N GLN A 246 -1.27 -8.56 -3.69
CA GLN A 246 -2.29 -7.64 -3.16
C GLN A 246 -2.74 -8.05 -1.76
N GLN A 247 -2.96 -9.34 -1.50
CA GLN A 247 -3.27 -9.85 -0.15
C GLN A 247 -2.13 -9.56 0.84
N LEU A 248 -0.87 -9.75 0.43
CA LEU A 248 0.28 -9.36 1.27
C LEU A 248 0.34 -7.87 1.56
N GLY A 249 -0.08 -7.02 0.62
CA GLY A 249 -0.13 -5.57 0.79
C GLY A 249 -0.90 -5.14 2.04
N PHE A 250 -2.02 -5.81 2.34
CA PHE A 250 -2.78 -5.57 3.56
C PHE A 250 -1.97 -5.90 4.83
N HIS A 251 -1.38 -7.11 4.89
CA HIS A 251 -0.57 -7.57 6.02
C HIS A 251 0.68 -6.71 6.23
N ILE A 252 1.31 -6.29 5.15
CA ILE A 252 2.49 -5.43 5.19
C ILE A 252 2.13 -4.07 5.77
N ARG A 253 0.98 -3.48 5.41
CA ARG A 253 0.52 -2.22 6.02
C ARG A 253 0.26 -2.35 7.52
N LEU A 254 -0.18 -3.51 7.99
CA LEU A 254 -0.36 -3.76 9.43
C LEU A 254 0.97 -3.92 10.17
N ARG A 255 1.96 -4.59 9.56
CA ARG A 255 3.28 -4.86 10.17
C ARG A 255 4.28 -3.72 9.97
N CYS A 256 4.09 -2.88 8.95
CA CYS A 256 5.01 -1.81 8.53
C CYS A 256 4.33 -0.44 8.60
N ARG A 257 4.56 0.32 9.68
CA ARG A 257 4.01 1.69 9.79
C ARG A 257 4.46 2.60 8.65
N TRP A 258 5.70 2.47 8.18
CA TRP A 258 6.22 3.30 7.08
C TRP A 258 5.47 3.08 5.75
N ALA A 259 4.78 1.95 5.56
CA ALA A 259 4.06 1.66 4.32
C ALA A 259 2.87 2.62 4.10
N THR A 260 2.39 3.31 5.14
CA THR A 260 1.34 4.34 5.02
C THR A 260 1.77 5.55 4.19
N TYR A 261 3.08 5.78 4.06
CA TYR A 261 3.64 6.88 3.27
C TYR A 261 3.73 6.58 1.78
N ILE A 262 3.48 5.33 1.38
CA ILE A 262 3.60 4.87 -0.01
C ILE A 262 2.23 4.62 -0.62
N GLY A 263 2.04 5.12 -1.85
CA GLY A 263 0.86 4.83 -2.65
C GLY A 263 0.69 3.33 -2.93
N ASN A 264 -0.56 2.87 -3.06
CA ASN A 264 -0.89 1.45 -3.23
C ASN A 264 -0.13 0.77 -4.36
N ASN A 265 -0.04 1.41 -5.53
CA ASN A 265 0.62 0.81 -6.70
C ASN A 265 2.13 0.65 -6.46
N LEU A 266 2.75 1.62 -5.80
CA LEU A 266 4.19 1.61 -5.58
C LEU A 266 4.58 0.61 -4.48
N ILE A 267 3.79 0.51 -3.40
CA ILE A 267 4.02 -0.54 -2.38
C ILE A 267 3.85 -1.93 -3.00
N LEU A 268 2.84 -2.14 -3.86
CA LEU A 268 2.64 -3.41 -4.54
C LEU A 268 3.84 -3.75 -5.45
N LYS A 269 4.39 -2.77 -6.19
CA LYS A 269 5.63 -2.97 -6.98
C LYS A 269 6.78 -3.47 -6.09
N TYR A 270 7.00 -2.86 -4.92
CA TYR A 270 8.06 -3.31 -4.01
C TYR A 270 7.80 -4.68 -3.38
N ILE A 271 6.54 -4.97 -3.05
CA ILE A 271 6.13 -6.27 -2.53
C ILE A 271 6.44 -7.36 -3.54
N HIS A 272 6.04 -7.18 -4.81
CA HIS A 272 6.33 -8.13 -5.88
C HIS A 272 7.82 -8.44 -5.98
N ILE A 273 8.66 -7.42 -6.01
CA ILE A 273 10.12 -7.59 -6.09
C ILE A 273 10.64 -8.36 -4.87
N CYS A 274 10.19 -8.02 -3.66
CA CYS A 274 10.61 -8.68 -2.44
C CYS A 274 10.16 -10.14 -2.38
N VAL A 275 8.89 -10.41 -2.73
CA VAL A 275 8.32 -11.74 -2.81
C VAL A 275 9.07 -12.60 -3.81
N LEU A 276 9.32 -12.08 -5.02
CA LEU A 276 10.07 -12.78 -6.05
C LEU A 276 11.46 -13.19 -5.52
N ARG A 277 12.15 -12.27 -4.84
CA ARG A 277 13.43 -12.57 -4.18
C ARG A 277 13.32 -13.62 -3.07
N VAL A 278 12.22 -13.65 -2.32
CA VAL A 278 12.00 -14.67 -1.29
C VAL A 278 11.76 -16.05 -1.91
N LEU A 279 10.95 -16.12 -2.97
CA LEU A 279 10.66 -17.36 -3.70
C LEU A 279 11.93 -17.90 -4.40
N LEU A 280 12.71 -17.01 -5.00
CA LEU A 280 13.99 -17.32 -5.65
C LEU A 280 15.17 -17.42 -4.69
N ASN A 281 15.01 -17.12 -3.41
CA ASN A 281 16.08 -17.32 -2.44
C ASN A 281 15.54 -17.28 -1.02
N VAL A 282 15.48 -18.46 -0.39
CA VAL A 282 14.98 -18.63 0.98
C VAL A 282 15.94 -18.04 2.04
N VAL A 283 17.24 -17.88 1.74
CA VAL A 283 18.24 -17.31 2.68
C VAL A 283 19.17 -16.34 1.95
N GLY A 284 19.13 -15.04 2.29
CA GLY A 284 19.91 -14.01 1.59
C GLY A 284 21.28 -13.67 2.22
N PRO A 285 22.28 -13.17 1.43
CA PRO A 285 22.38 -13.15 -0.05
C PRO A 285 23.57 -14.03 -0.56
N PRO A 286 23.71 -14.35 -1.88
CA PRO A 286 23.34 -13.46 -2.98
C PRO A 286 22.74 -14.08 -4.27
N LEU A 287 21.83 -13.30 -4.87
CA LEU A 287 21.55 -13.35 -6.30
C LEU A 287 22.80 -12.84 -7.03
N GLN A 288 23.50 -13.71 -7.76
CA GLN A 288 24.65 -13.29 -8.57
C GLN A 288 24.16 -12.56 -9.83
N PRO A 289 24.77 -11.42 -10.22
CA PRO A 289 24.49 -10.78 -11.50
C PRO A 289 25.41 -11.33 -12.60
N SER A 290 24.93 -11.41 -13.85
CA SER A 290 25.83 -11.23 -15.00
C SER A 290 25.10 -10.73 -16.27
N LYS A 291 25.91 -10.11 -17.14
CA LYS A 291 25.59 -9.22 -18.27
C LYS A 291 24.52 -9.74 -19.25
N ARG A 292 23.23 -9.47 -19.01
CA ARG A 292 22.28 -9.23 -20.11
C ARG A 292 20.98 -8.58 -19.62
N ASN A 293 20.61 -7.55 -20.37
CA ASN A 293 19.29 -6.93 -20.51
C ASN A 293 18.60 -6.37 -19.25
N GLN A 294 18.69 -5.05 -19.12
CA GLN A 294 17.80 -4.22 -18.30
C GLN A 294 16.43 -4.09 -18.98
N ARG A 295 15.58 -5.11 -18.87
CA ARG A 295 14.15 -4.92 -19.07
C ARG A 295 13.43 -5.35 -17.80
N GLU A 296 12.73 -4.41 -17.15
CA GLU A 296 11.77 -4.70 -16.09
C GLU A 296 10.63 -5.51 -16.72
N TYR A 297 10.75 -6.84 -16.77
CA TYR A 297 9.70 -7.71 -17.26
C TYR A 297 8.88 -8.26 -16.08
N THR A 298 7.61 -7.87 -16.05
CA THR A 298 6.52 -8.57 -15.36
C THR A 298 6.04 -9.81 -16.12
N GLU A 299 6.60 -10.08 -17.31
CA GLU A 299 6.40 -11.30 -18.09
C GLU A 299 7.53 -12.28 -17.76
N GLY A 300 7.26 -13.24 -16.89
CA GLY A 300 8.21 -14.29 -16.53
C GLY A 300 7.50 -15.46 -15.85
N THR A 301 8.20 -16.58 -15.74
CA THR A 301 7.66 -17.80 -15.14
C THR A 301 8.64 -18.33 -14.10
N LEU A 302 8.17 -18.63 -12.89
CA LEU A 302 8.94 -19.41 -11.93
C LEU A 302 8.87 -20.89 -12.30
N LEU A 303 10.02 -21.56 -12.32
CA LEU A 303 10.18 -22.95 -12.68
C LEU A 303 10.74 -23.74 -11.49
N VAL A 304 10.15 -24.89 -11.21
CA VAL A 304 10.72 -25.85 -10.26
C VAL A 304 11.70 -26.76 -11.00
N GLY A 305 12.96 -26.73 -10.58
CA GLY A 305 14.03 -27.57 -11.11
C GLY A 305 14.60 -28.51 -10.04
N PHE A 306 15.42 -29.47 -10.48
CA PHE A 306 16.23 -30.30 -9.58
C PHE A 306 17.71 -30.06 -9.90
N SER A 307 18.48 -29.65 -8.89
CA SER A 307 19.91 -29.44 -9.02
C SER A 307 20.64 -30.71 -8.60
N GLU A 308 21.19 -31.44 -9.59
CA GLU A 308 21.97 -32.66 -9.37
C GLU A 308 23.18 -32.41 -8.46
N SER A 309 23.88 -31.29 -8.66
CA SER A 309 25.05 -30.91 -7.85
C SER A 309 24.72 -30.62 -6.39
N LEU A 310 23.49 -30.20 -6.09
CA LEU A 310 23.03 -29.94 -4.73
C LEU A 310 22.20 -31.09 -4.14
N GLY A 311 21.77 -32.06 -4.96
CA GLY A 311 20.81 -33.09 -4.61
C GLY A 311 19.46 -32.54 -4.10
N LYS A 312 19.05 -31.36 -4.59
CA LYS A 312 17.90 -30.61 -4.03
C LYS A 312 17.07 -29.95 -5.13
N TYR A 313 15.77 -29.81 -4.86
CA TYR A 313 14.90 -28.97 -5.66
C TYR A 313 15.22 -27.48 -5.48
N ILE A 314 15.11 -26.75 -6.59
CA ILE A 314 15.34 -25.32 -6.68
C ILE A 314 14.16 -24.64 -7.40
N VAL A 315 13.97 -23.35 -7.15
CA VAL A 315 13.08 -22.50 -7.95
C VAL A 315 13.96 -21.55 -8.75
N SER A 316 13.76 -21.48 -10.06
CA SER A 316 14.43 -20.53 -10.96
C SER A 316 13.43 -19.63 -11.65
N LEU A 317 13.86 -18.45 -12.09
CA LEU A 317 13.07 -17.59 -12.96
C LEU A 317 13.48 -17.83 -14.42
N GLU A 318 12.51 -18.22 -15.25
CA GLU A 318 12.69 -18.48 -16.69
C GLU A 318 13.38 -17.29 -17.37
N GLU A 319 14.24 -17.59 -18.36
CA GLU A 319 15.05 -16.60 -19.09
C GLU A 319 16.04 -15.79 -18.23
N THR A 320 16.26 -16.19 -16.98
CA THR A 320 17.27 -15.58 -16.11
C THR A 320 18.13 -16.63 -15.41
N ASP A 321 19.31 -16.24 -14.95
CA ASP A 321 20.18 -17.09 -14.12
C ASP A 321 19.77 -17.07 -12.64
N MET A 322 18.63 -16.46 -12.29
CA MET A 322 18.20 -16.35 -10.90
C MET A 322 17.54 -17.65 -10.45
N TRP A 323 18.08 -18.24 -9.39
CA TRP A 323 17.50 -19.41 -8.74
C TRP A 323 17.78 -19.43 -7.24
N GLY A 324 17.01 -20.23 -6.51
CA GLY A 324 17.22 -20.47 -5.09
C GLY A 324 16.74 -21.82 -4.63
N ARG A 325 17.21 -22.17 -3.43
CA ARG A 325 16.81 -23.39 -2.74
C ARG A 325 15.42 -23.22 -2.15
N ILE A 326 14.63 -24.27 -2.22
CA ILE A 326 13.35 -24.39 -1.51
C ILE A 326 13.60 -24.55 0.01
N PRO A 327 12.72 -24.05 0.91
CA PRO A 327 12.90 -24.26 2.34
C PRO A 327 12.90 -25.75 2.70
N PRO A 328 13.73 -26.21 3.65
CA PRO A 328 13.71 -27.61 4.06
C PRO A 328 12.36 -27.94 4.71
N ILE A 329 11.76 -29.06 4.30
CA ILE A 329 10.59 -29.62 4.98
C ILE A 329 11.11 -30.48 6.14
N PRO A 330 10.72 -30.21 7.40
CA PRO A 330 11.13 -31.06 8.52
C PRO A 330 10.68 -32.51 8.29
N GLY A 331 11.60 -33.47 8.41
CA GLY A 331 11.32 -34.90 8.14
C GLY A 331 10.22 -35.52 9.01
N ASN A 332 9.83 -34.87 10.10
CA ASN A 332 8.72 -35.31 10.96
C ASN A 332 7.33 -34.97 10.39
N SER A 333 7.25 -34.06 9.43
CA SER A 333 5.99 -33.71 8.76
C SER A 333 5.60 -34.70 7.67
N LEU A 334 6.58 -35.42 7.11
CA LEU A 334 6.39 -36.52 6.15
C LEU A 334 6.07 -37.87 6.84
N ARG A 335 6.28 -37.97 8.17
CA ARG A 335 6.09 -39.24 8.91
C ARG A 335 4.63 -39.57 9.25
N ARG A 336 3.67 -38.68 8.98
CA ARG A 336 2.24 -38.98 9.22
C ARG A 336 1.51 -39.63 8.05
N GLY A 337 2.18 -39.86 6.92
CA GLY A 337 1.62 -40.55 5.75
C GLY A 337 2.21 -41.94 5.46
N LEU A 338 3.14 -42.43 6.29
CA LEU A 338 3.72 -43.77 6.14
C LEU A 338 3.09 -44.72 7.16
N VAL A 339 1.87 -45.17 6.89
CA VAL A 339 1.46 -46.50 7.33
C VAL A 339 2.07 -47.47 6.31
N ARG A 340 3.17 -48.12 6.72
CA ARG A 340 3.70 -49.33 6.06
C ARG A 340 3.01 -50.56 6.68
N PRO A 341 3.14 -51.74 6.06
CA PRO A 341 2.87 -52.15 4.68
C PRO A 341 1.44 -52.67 4.50
#